data_AF-A0A0B4HSD7-F1
#
_entry.id   AF-A0A0B4HSD7-F1
#
_cell.length_a   1.000
_cell.length_b   1.000
_cell.length_c   1.000
_cell.angle_alpha   90.00
_cell.angle_beta   90.00
_cell.angle_gamma   90.00
#
_symmetry.space_group_name_H-M   'P 1'
#
loop_
_entity.id
_entity.type
_entity.pdbx_description
1 polymer ?
#
loop_
_entity_poly.entity_id
_entity_poly.type
_entity_poly.pdbx_seq_one_letter_code
_entity_poly.pdbx_strand_id
1 'polypeptide(L)'
;MSPRRRLKQPTGRAPSPKIPDPLDDGACFHEEISTDSEQEIDDPMSTESVHEETGAGNPGALDNESNLQHPRRREKPCLLNVPLEIRLAIYTNLLVTNSPIRVHSGWRFVFKRQSLGIPTSILRTCQQIYHETTGVLYGGNEFLYVLRDHVARVTDVDRLAQIDDPDAPFPINGDIDEDYDTEDENDPDWREETSGQNGPQRRSRRRGTGTVGMQGDINIDKYSCLFKHIIVEAEQNRSFERSKKLMANALNLFKYDDRANRHRVFNIHTLTVRVTPKWEPPKEENGSGHYTFVDFFNKGSPVMEAAWRIHCQFLLVDVMGCSGDGGIYLGRQFKIDMRHLRLDNQAKRTNIDAWRNDKVIQRQRMAFVRRTFRALATLDRRVAATCEEHLEQTLPGDEWDEWAGVV
;
A
#
# COMPACT_ATOMS: atom_id res chain seq x y z
N MET A 1 2.85 -26.11 -73.38
CA MET A 1 3.26 -25.54 -72.07
C MET A 1 2.18 -25.87 -71.06
N SER A 2 2.54 -26.26 -69.82
CA SER A 2 1.56 -26.64 -68.78
C SER A 2 2.01 -26.09 -67.42
N PRO A 3 1.14 -25.43 -66.64
CA PRO A 3 1.53 -24.80 -65.39
C PRO A 3 1.71 -25.83 -64.25
N ARG A 4 2.88 -25.85 -63.61
CA ARG A 4 3.13 -26.66 -62.41
C ARG A 4 2.39 -26.05 -61.21
N ARG A 5 1.43 -26.79 -60.64
CA ARG A 5 0.78 -26.44 -59.36
C ARG A 5 1.83 -26.38 -58.24
N ARG A 6 1.90 -25.27 -57.50
CA ARG A 6 2.60 -25.23 -56.19
C ARG A 6 1.71 -25.88 -55.13
N LEU A 7 2.22 -26.87 -54.42
CA LEU A 7 1.62 -27.37 -53.18
C LEU A 7 1.90 -26.35 -52.05
N LYS A 8 0.88 -26.03 -51.25
CA LYS A 8 1.06 -25.28 -50.00
C LYS A 8 1.54 -26.24 -48.91
N GLN A 9 2.59 -25.88 -48.19
CA GLN A 9 2.99 -26.61 -46.97
C GLN A 9 2.08 -26.20 -45.80
N PRO A 10 1.64 -27.14 -44.94
CA PRO A 10 0.86 -26.81 -43.75
C PRO A 10 1.76 -26.28 -42.63
N THR A 11 1.64 -25.01 -42.28
CA THR A 11 2.38 -24.38 -41.15
C THR A 11 1.72 -24.70 -39.80
N GLY A 12 1.51 -25.99 -39.52
CA GLY A 12 0.97 -26.49 -38.26
C GLY A 12 2.02 -26.51 -37.16
N ARG A 13 2.29 -25.37 -36.54
CA ARG A 13 3.16 -25.31 -35.35
C ARG A 13 2.35 -25.78 -34.14
N ALA A 14 2.82 -26.82 -33.44
CA ALA A 14 2.15 -27.32 -32.25
C ALA A 14 1.99 -26.21 -31.19
N PRO A 15 0.88 -26.18 -30.43
CA PRO A 15 0.67 -25.19 -29.37
C PRO A 15 1.72 -25.35 -28.28
N SER A 16 2.24 -24.23 -27.76
CA SER A 16 3.17 -24.22 -26.64
C SER A 16 2.54 -24.87 -25.40
N PRO A 17 3.26 -25.72 -24.66
CA PRO A 17 2.75 -26.27 -23.41
C PRO A 17 2.49 -25.15 -22.40
N LYS A 18 1.29 -25.14 -21.80
CA LYS A 18 0.98 -24.28 -20.66
C LYS A 18 1.65 -24.85 -19.42
N ILE A 19 2.81 -24.30 -19.06
CA ILE A 19 3.43 -24.52 -17.75
C ILE A 19 2.77 -23.51 -16.78
N PRO A 20 2.15 -23.94 -15.67
CA PRO A 20 1.65 -23.01 -14.65
C PRO A 20 2.76 -22.12 -14.09
N ASP A 21 2.44 -20.88 -13.73
CA ASP A 21 3.41 -20.00 -13.07
C ASP A 21 3.57 -20.45 -11.60
N PRO A 22 4.79 -20.81 -11.13
CA PRO A 22 5.01 -21.30 -9.76
C PRO A 22 4.92 -20.20 -8.68
N LEU A 23 4.24 -19.08 -8.98
CA LEU A 23 3.96 -17.95 -8.10
C LEU A 23 2.49 -17.49 -8.19
N ASP A 24 1.63 -18.25 -8.89
CA ASP A 24 0.18 -17.98 -8.96
C ASP A 24 -0.55 -18.69 -7.81
N ASP A 25 -0.39 -18.16 -6.60
CA ASP A 25 -0.99 -18.68 -5.35
C ASP A 25 -2.52 -18.39 -5.27
N GLY A 26 -3.19 -18.22 -6.41
CA GLY A 26 -4.59 -17.84 -6.55
C GLY A 26 -5.56 -19.02 -6.40
N ALA A 27 -6.23 -19.10 -5.25
CA ALA A 27 -7.17 -20.18 -4.95
C ALA A 27 -8.40 -20.20 -5.87
N CYS A 28 -8.63 -21.32 -6.57
CA CYS A 28 -9.92 -21.63 -7.21
C CYS A 28 -10.09 -23.15 -7.42
N PHE A 29 -10.21 -23.91 -6.32
CA PHE A 29 -10.65 -25.31 -6.39
C PHE A 29 -12.16 -25.37 -6.66
N HIS A 30 -12.52 -25.63 -7.93
CA HIS A 30 -13.80 -26.23 -8.24
C HIS A 30 -13.69 -27.75 -8.00
N GLU A 31 -14.29 -28.24 -6.92
CA GLU A 31 -14.44 -29.67 -6.69
C GLU A 31 -15.57 -30.22 -7.57
N GLU A 32 -15.23 -30.78 -8.72
CA GLU A 32 -16.09 -31.78 -9.35
C GLU A 32 -15.90 -33.10 -8.60
N ILE A 33 -16.87 -33.42 -7.73
CA ILE A 33 -16.92 -34.70 -7.02
C ILE A 33 -17.09 -35.82 -8.05
N SER A 34 -16.11 -36.72 -8.09
CA SER A 34 -16.19 -37.99 -8.81
C SER A 34 -15.76 -39.13 -7.88
N THR A 35 -16.30 -40.32 -8.10
CA THR A 35 -16.37 -41.39 -7.10
C THR A 35 -15.22 -42.40 -7.15
N ASP A 36 -15.28 -43.34 -6.21
CA ASP A 36 -14.67 -44.68 -6.26
C ASP A 36 -13.15 -44.79 -6.07
N SER A 37 -12.77 -45.21 -4.86
CA SER A 37 -12.04 -46.49 -4.68
C SER A 37 -12.13 -46.96 -3.23
N GLU A 38 -12.64 -48.17 -3.03
CA GLU A 38 -12.62 -48.89 -1.76
C GLU A 38 -11.22 -49.47 -1.52
N GLN A 39 -10.71 -49.45 -0.28
CA GLN A 39 -9.75 -50.48 0.15
C GLN A 39 -9.76 -50.69 1.68
N GLU A 40 -10.16 -51.89 2.08
CA GLU A 40 -10.03 -52.40 3.46
C GLU A 40 -8.56 -52.73 3.78
N ILE A 41 -8.12 -52.43 5.01
CA ILE A 41 -7.04 -53.16 5.71
C ILE A 41 -7.41 -53.23 7.20
N ASP A 42 -7.32 -54.42 7.78
CA ASP A 42 -7.78 -54.71 9.14
C ASP A 42 -6.91 -54.18 10.29
N ASP A 43 -7.56 -54.09 11.46
CA ASP A 43 -7.05 -54.13 12.83
C ASP A 43 -6.22 -55.42 13.16
N PRO A 44 -5.69 -55.65 14.38
CA PRO A 44 -5.76 -54.86 15.63
C PRO A 44 -4.39 -54.61 16.32
N MET A 45 -4.40 -53.96 17.49
CA MET A 45 -3.87 -54.55 18.74
C MET A 45 -4.17 -53.70 20.00
N SER A 46 -4.62 -54.40 21.05
CA SER A 46 -5.09 -53.83 22.33
C SER A 46 -3.96 -53.44 23.30
N THR A 47 -4.25 -52.52 24.22
CA THR A 47 -3.86 -52.66 25.63
C THR A 47 -4.96 -52.12 26.54
N GLU A 48 -5.34 -52.90 27.54
CA GLU A 48 -6.35 -52.55 28.55
C GLU A 48 -5.74 -51.74 29.70
N SER A 49 -6.58 -51.00 30.43
CA SER A 49 -6.32 -50.71 31.84
C SER A 49 -7.62 -50.83 32.65
N VAL A 50 -7.63 -51.80 33.56
CA VAL A 50 -8.80 -52.16 34.38
C VAL A 50 -8.92 -51.21 35.56
N HIS A 51 -10.14 -50.81 35.91
CA HIS A 51 -10.46 -50.43 37.29
C HIS A 51 -11.87 -50.89 37.65
N GLU A 52 -11.97 -51.82 38.60
CA GLU A 52 -13.23 -52.41 39.01
C GLU A 52 -14.04 -51.51 39.96
N GLU A 53 -15.35 -51.57 39.74
CA GLU A 53 -16.49 -51.46 40.65
C GLU A 53 -16.31 -51.03 42.12
N THR A 54 -17.29 -50.23 42.57
CA THR A 54 -18.03 -50.61 43.78
C THR A 54 -19.50 -50.17 43.64
N GLY A 55 -20.43 -51.12 43.61
CA GLY A 55 -21.85 -50.86 43.34
C GLY A 55 -22.67 -50.51 44.58
N ALA A 56 -23.68 -49.65 44.39
CA ALA A 56 -24.84 -49.51 45.27
C ALA A 56 -26.07 -49.24 44.41
N GLY A 57 -27.01 -50.19 44.38
CA GLY A 57 -28.18 -50.13 43.48
C GLY A 57 -29.28 -49.18 43.97
N ASN A 58 -30.07 -48.63 43.04
CA ASN A 58 -31.25 -47.84 43.37
C ASN A 58 -32.36 -48.02 42.31
N PRO A 59 -33.28 -48.99 42.46
CA PRO A 59 -34.37 -49.22 41.53
C PRO A 59 -35.59 -48.35 41.88
N GLY A 60 -35.74 -47.21 41.19
CA GLY A 60 -36.86 -46.29 41.36
C GLY A 60 -37.36 -45.75 40.01
N ALA A 61 -38.67 -45.45 39.95
CA ALA A 61 -39.45 -44.85 38.86
C ALA A 61 -38.64 -44.13 37.75
N LEU A 62 -38.89 -44.41 36.47
CA LEU A 62 -40.08 -43.98 35.70
C LEU A 62 -40.28 -42.46 35.69
N ASP A 63 -40.90 -41.97 34.61
CA ASP A 63 -41.41 -40.61 34.45
C ASP A 63 -40.35 -39.49 34.28
N ASN A 64 -39.51 -39.58 33.24
CA ASN A 64 -38.97 -38.35 32.63
C ASN A 64 -38.66 -38.39 31.12
N GLU A 65 -39.61 -38.86 30.29
CA GLU A 65 -39.65 -38.53 28.86
C GLU A 65 -40.07 -37.06 28.60
N SER A 66 -39.50 -36.13 29.36
CA SER A 66 -39.64 -34.68 29.14
C SER A 66 -38.30 -33.99 28.86
N ASN A 67 -37.40 -34.70 28.16
CA ASN A 67 -36.24 -34.10 27.50
C ASN A 67 -36.70 -33.27 26.27
N LEU A 68 -37.49 -32.25 26.59
CA LEU A 68 -38.12 -31.31 25.69
C LEU A 68 -37.03 -30.68 24.83
N GLN A 69 -37.23 -30.80 23.52
CA GLN A 69 -36.46 -30.15 22.47
C GLN A 69 -36.25 -28.67 22.86
N HIS A 70 -35.11 -28.37 23.50
CA HIS A 70 -34.76 -27.00 23.80
C HIS A 70 -34.68 -26.30 22.45
N PRO A 71 -35.56 -25.33 22.15
CA PRO A 71 -35.59 -24.70 20.84
C PRO A 71 -34.24 -24.01 20.70
N ARG A 72 -33.34 -24.58 19.87
CA ARG A 72 -31.93 -24.16 19.75
C ARG A 72 -31.91 -22.66 19.77
N ARG A 73 -31.41 -22.05 20.85
CA ARG A 73 -31.48 -20.60 21.07
C ARG A 73 -30.89 -19.98 19.81
N ARG A 74 -31.73 -19.39 18.97
CA ARG A 74 -31.29 -18.86 17.68
C ARG A 74 -30.32 -17.75 18.00
N GLU A 75 -29.03 -18.04 17.84
CA GLU A 75 -27.98 -17.10 18.14
C GLU A 75 -28.25 -15.84 17.32
N LYS A 76 -28.27 -14.69 18.01
CA LYS A 76 -28.56 -13.43 17.33
C LYS A 76 -27.50 -13.26 16.24
N PRO A 77 -27.87 -12.95 14.99
CA PRO A 77 -26.91 -12.82 13.91
C PRO A 77 -25.87 -11.76 14.29
N CYS A 78 -24.64 -12.23 14.53
CA CYS A 78 -23.51 -11.40 14.91
C CYS A 78 -22.52 -11.36 13.74
N LEU A 79 -21.90 -10.21 13.49
CA LEU A 79 -20.89 -10.07 12.44
C LEU A 79 -19.75 -11.08 12.62
N LEU A 80 -19.36 -11.40 13.86
CA LEU A 80 -18.28 -12.34 14.17
C LEU A 80 -18.63 -13.81 13.87
N ASN A 81 -19.93 -14.15 13.73
CA ASN A 81 -20.38 -15.49 13.30
C ASN A 81 -20.33 -15.65 11.77
N VAL A 82 -20.08 -14.57 11.01
CA VAL A 82 -19.90 -14.59 9.55
C VAL A 82 -18.44 -14.96 9.23
N PRO A 83 -18.14 -15.78 8.20
CA PRO A 83 -16.77 -16.12 7.80
C PRO A 83 -15.87 -14.90 7.57
N LEU A 84 -14.57 -15.06 7.85
CA LEU A 84 -13.58 -13.99 7.84
C LEU A 84 -13.47 -13.31 6.46
N GLU A 85 -13.61 -14.07 5.40
CA GLU A 85 -13.53 -13.62 3.99
C GLU A 85 -14.62 -12.59 3.70
N ILE A 86 -15.84 -12.85 4.19
CA ILE A 86 -16.98 -11.95 4.05
C ILE A 86 -16.84 -10.74 4.98
N ARG A 87 -16.29 -10.90 6.20
CA ARG A 87 -15.97 -9.76 7.07
C ARG A 87 -14.94 -8.83 6.42
N LEU A 88 -13.85 -9.37 5.88
CA LEU A 88 -12.83 -8.62 5.15
C LEU A 88 -13.41 -7.94 3.90
N ALA A 89 -14.33 -8.59 3.17
CA ALA A 89 -15.04 -7.96 2.06
C ALA A 89 -15.91 -6.76 2.52
N ILE A 90 -16.63 -6.89 3.64
CA ILE A 90 -17.39 -5.79 4.25
C ILE A 90 -16.44 -4.65 4.67
N TYR A 91 -15.34 -4.96 5.36
CA TYR A 91 -14.36 -3.96 5.77
C TYR A 91 -13.69 -3.27 4.59
N THR A 92 -13.45 -3.98 3.48
CA THR A 92 -12.88 -3.40 2.25
C THR A 92 -13.82 -2.35 1.66
N ASN A 93 -15.12 -2.64 1.58
CA ASN A 93 -16.13 -1.70 1.09
C ASN A 93 -16.36 -0.49 2.02
N LEU A 94 -15.97 -0.58 3.30
CA LEU A 94 -16.10 0.51 4.26
C LEU A 94 -14.82 1.36 4.42
N LEU A 95 -13.64 0.74 4.29
CA LEU A 95 -12.37 1.34 4.71
C LEU A 95 -11.38 1.61 3.57
N VAL A 96 -11.64 1.14 2.35
CA VAL A 96 -10.77 1.40 1.19
C VAL A 96 -11.43 2.44 0.27
N THR A 97 -10.71 3.54 0.00
CA THR A 97 -11.18 4.62 -0.87
C THR A 97 -10.56 4.54 -2.26
N ASN A 98 -11.35 4.88 -3.28
CA ASN A 98 -10.86 5.03 -4.66
C ASN A 98 -9.94 6.25 -4.85
N SER A 99 -9.90 7.17 -3.88
CA SER A 99 -9.00 8.31 -3.80
C SER A 99 -7.82 8.02 -2.85
N PRO A 100 -6.58 8.42 -3.19
CA PRO A 100 -5.45 8.29 -2.29
C PRO A 100 -5.58 9.17 -1.04
N ILE A 101 -5.29 8.59 0.12
CA ILE A 101 -5.26 9.26 1.42
C ILE A 101 -4.02 10.17 1.46
N ARG A 102 -4.21 11.47 1.26
CA ARG A 102 -3.15 12.49 1.35
C ARG A 102 -2.64 12.61 2.79
N VAL A 103 -1.33 12.63 2.92
CA VAL A 103 -0.62 12.72 4.21
C VAL A 103 0.49 13.77 4.16
N HIS A 104 0.85 14.32 5.33
CA HIS A 104 1.88 15.35 5.47
C HIS A 104 2.75 15.14 6.71
N SER A 105 3.66 16.10 6.98
CA SER A 105 4.52 16.14 8.17
C SER A 105 5.26 14.82 8.45
N GLY A 106 5.89 14.26 7.41
CA GLY A 106 6.56 12.96 7.50
C GLY A 106 5.62 11.76 7.62
N TRP A 107 4.49 11.77 6.90
CA TRP A 107 3.46 10.72 6.82
C TRP A 107 2.68 10.48 8.12
N ARG A 108 2.80 11.38 9.12
CA ARG A 108 2.21 11.20 10.46
C ARG A 108 0.80 11.75 10.60
N PHE A 109 0.34 12.56 9.65
CA PHE A 109 -0.94 13.26 9.70
C PHE A 109 -1.66 13.18 8.35
N VAL A 110 -2.99 13.13 8.40
CA VAL A 110 -3.92 13.10 7.26
C VAL A 110 -4.55 14.48 7.10
N PHE A 111 -4.67 15.01 5.89
CA PHE A 111 -5.40 16.28 5.70
C PHE A 111 -6.89 16.09 6.04
N LYS A 112 -7.37 16.73 7.11
CA LYS A 112 -8.72 16.52 7.70
C LYS A 112 -9.89 16.75 6.72
N ARG A 113 -9.69 17.50 5.63
CA ARG A 113 -10.76 17.93 4.70
C ARG A 113 -11.00 17.03 3.50
N GLN A 114 -10.35 15.87 3.41
CA GLN A 114 -10.42 14.99 2.23
C GLN A 114 -11.77 14.28 2.00
N SER A 115 -12.75 14.47 2.89
CA SER A 115 -14.10 13.86 2.84
C SER A 115 -14.10 12.37 2.43
N LEU A 116 -13.16 11.60 3.00
CA LEU A 116 -12.85 10.22 2.58
C LEU A 116 -14.01 9.23 2.79
N GLY A 117 -15.01 9.57 3.60
CA GLY A 117 -16.14 8.69 3.92
C GLY A 117 -15.82 7.49 4.82
N ILE A 118 -14.54 7.23 5.12
CA ILE A 118 -14.05 6.13 5.96
C ILE A 118 -14.62 6.24 7.39
N PRO A 119 -15.48 5.31 7.85
CA PRO A 119 -16.05 5.32 9.19
C PRO A 119 -15.07 4.69 10.19
N THR A 120 -14.02 5.43 10.55
CA THR A 120 -12.94 4.94 11.44
C THR A 120 -13.41 4.51 12.83
N SER A 121 -14.62 4.91 13.24
CA SER A 121 -15.29 4.42 14.45
C SER A 121 -15.42 2.89 14.50
N ILE A 122 -15.46 2.19 13.36
CA ILE A 122 -15.49 0.71 13.35
C ILE A 122 -14.25 0.09 14.01
N LEU A 123 -13.08 0.76 13.93
CA LEU A 123 -11.83 0.30 14.56
C LEU A 123 -11.90 0.35 16.10
N ARG A 124 -12.84 1.10 16.69
CA ARG A 124 -13.04 1.20 18.15
C ARG A 124 -14.04 0.17 18.71
N THR A 125 -14.66 -0.66 17.88
CA THR A 125 -15.80 -1.52 18.29
C THR A 125 -15.39 -2.72 19.15
N CYS A 126 -14.36 -3.47 18.76
CA CYS A 126 -13.70 -4.48 19.60
C CYS A 126 -12.31 -4.83 19.05
N GLN A 127 -11.47 -5.47 19.88
CA GLN A 127 -10.09 -5.84 19.52
C GLN A 127 -10.00 -6.72 18.26
N GLN A 128 -10.94 -7.68 18.07
CA GLN A 128 -10.93 -8.54 16.88
C GLN A 128 -11.20 -7.73 15.60
N ILE A 129 -12.25 -6.89 15.63
CA ILE A 129 -12.59 -6.02 14.49
C ILE A 129 -11.43 -5.04 14.24
N TYR A 130 -10.83 -4.46 15.28
CA TYR A 130 -9.63 -3.63 15.17
C TYR A 130 -8.49 -4.33 14.41
N HIS A 131 -8.13 -5.57 14.77
CA HIS A 131 -7.05 -6.29 14.09
C HIS A 131 -7.39 -6.61 12.62
N GLU A 132 -8.61 -7.06 12.34
CA GLU A 132 -9.06 -7.39 10.97
C GLU A 132 -9.16 -6.12 10.08
N THR A 133 -9.71 -5.03 10.61
CA THR A 133 -9.89 -3.74 9.90
C THR A 133 -8.61 -2.96 9.71
N THR A 134 -7.69 -2.96 10.68
CA THR A 134 -6.43 -2.19 10.59
C THR A 134 -5.55 -2.70 9.44
N GLY A 135 -5.55 -4.02 9.19
CA GLY A 135 -4.89 -4.60 8.02
C GLY A 135 -5.49 -4.15 6.69
N VAL A 136 -6.82 -4.03 6.61
CA VAL A 136 -7.54 -3.52 5.42
C VAL A 136 -7.28 -2.03 5.22
N LEU A 137 -7.37 -1.21 6.27
CA LEU A 137 -7.20 0.24 6.20
C LEU A 137 -5.80 0.65 5.70
N TYR A 138 -4.73 0.09 6.28
CA TYR A 138 -3.36 0.42 5.86
C TYR A 138 -2.86 -0.40 4.66
N GLY A 139 -3.50 -1.54 4.38
CA GLY A 139 -3.10 -2.45 3.30
C GLY A 139 -3.81 -2.21 1.96
N GLY A 140 -5.08 -1.79 1.98
CA GLY A 140 -5.88 -1.58 0.76
C GLY A 140 -5.78 -0.17 0.18
N ASN A 141 -5.52 0.85 1.00
CA ASN A 141 -5.46 2.25 0.56
C ASN A 141 -4.11 2.65 -0.02
N GLU A 142 -4.13 3.58 -0.98
CA GLU A 142 -2.95 4.34 -1.40
C GLU A 142 -2.74 5.56 -0.49
N PHE A 143 -1.52 5.74 0.03
CA PHE A 143 -1.16 6.91 0.82
C PHE A 143 -0.30 7.88 0.01
N LEU A 144 -0.71 9.14 -0.09
CA LEU A 144 -0.12 10.15 -0.99
C LEU A 144 0.59 11.27 -0.21
N TYR A 145 1.92 11.30 -0.30
CA TYR A 145 2.75 12.37 0.25
C TYR A 145 3.09 13.41 -0.83
N VAL A 146 2.43 14.56 -0.81
CA VAL A 146 2.70 15.69 -1.72
C VAL A 146 3.84 16.55 -1.17
N LEU A 147 4.80 16.95 -2.02
CA LEU A 147 5.95 17.77 -1.65
C LEU A 147 5.63 19.26 -1.42
N ARG A 148 4.66 19.54 -0.55
CA ARG A 148 4.39 20.91 -0.07
C ARG A 148 5.48 21.36 0.90
N ASP A 149 5.62 22.67 1.08
CA ASP A 149 6.55 23.20 2.06
C ASP A 149 6.17 22.79 3.49
N HIS A 150 7.18 22.36 4.22
CA HIS A 150 7.27 21.99 5.63
C HIS A 150 6.76 23.02 6.68
N VAL A 151 5.76 23.86 6.36
CA VAL A 151 5.15 24.77 7.32
C VAL A 151 4.25 23.95 8.26
N ALA A 152 4.79 23.56 9.42
CA ALA A 152 4.12 22.73 10.44
C ALA A 152 2.93 23.42 11.15
N ARG A 153 2.32 24.44 10.52
CA ARG A 153 1.22 25.28 10.99
C ARG A 153 0.29 25.76 9.86
N VAL A 154 0.45 25.31 8.61
CA VAL A 154 -0.39 25.77 7.50
C VAL A 154 -1.83 25.25 7.66
N THR A 155 -2.71 26.14 8.08
CA THR A 155 -4.11 26.18 7.67
C THR A 155 -4.14 26.21 6.14
N ASP A 156 -4.90 25.30 5.51
CA ASP A 156 -4.83 25.04 4.05
C ASP A 156 -4.77 26.30 3.19
N VAL A 157 -3.78 26.36 2.29
CA VAL A 157 -3.66 27.47 1.31
C VAL A 157 -4.86 27.51 0.37
N ASP A 158 -5.51 26.37 0.16
CA ASP A 158 -6.77 26.24 -0.57
C ASP A 158 -7.92 27.04 0.12
N ARG A 159 -7.78 27.44 1.40
CA ARG A 159 -8.66 28.39 2.11
C ARG A 159 -8.23 29.84 1.94
N LEU A 160 -6.94 30.12 1.76
CA LEU A 160 -6.43 31.47 1.48
C LEU A 160 -6.78 31.93 0.05
N ALA A 161 -6.86 31.00 -0.90
CA ALA A 161 -7.33 31.24 -2.27
C ALA A 161 -8.86 31.45 -2.39
N GLN A 162 -9.58 31.54 -1.26
CA GLN A 162 -11.04 31.73 -1.19
C GLN A 162 -11.44 32.92 -0.29
N ILE A 163 -10.46 33.73 0.14
CA ILE A 163 -10.69 34.94 0.95
C ILE A 163 -10.38 36.14 0.05
N ASP A 164 -11.39 36.59 -0.71
CA ASP A 164 -11.33 37.81 -1.52
C ASP A 164 -11.50 39.11 -0.70
N ASP A 165 -11.75 38.98 0.61
CA ASP A 165 -11.93 40.09 1.55
C ASP A 165 -10.58 40.47 2.22
N PRO A 166 -10.02 41.66 1.94
CA PRO A 166 -8.71 42.06 2.47
C PRO A 166 -8.73 42.44 3.95
N ASP A 167 -9.90 42.71 4.54
CA ASP A 167 -10.06 43.07 5.96
C ASP A 167 -10.52 41.89 6.82
N ALA A 168 -10.78 40.72 6.22
CA ALA A 168 -11.11 39.49 6.94
C ALA A 168 -9.95 39.07 7.87
N PRO A 169 -10.17 38.96 9.20
CA PRO A 169 -9.10 38.65 10.13
C PRO A 169 -8.57 37.23 9.89
N PHE A 170 -7.31 37.15 9.44
CA PHE A 170 -6.62 35.87 9.22
C PHE A 170 -6.72 34.96 10.45
N PRO A 171 -7.10 33.67 10.30
CA PRO A 171 -7.01 32.67 11.36
C PRO A 171 -5.54 32.27 11.59
N ILE A 172 -4.76 33.20 12.15
CA ILE A 172 -3.33 33.07 12.51
C ILE A 172 -3.15 32.07 13.65
N ASN A 173 -4.13 32.00 14.54
CA ASN A 173 -4.48 30.76 15.21
C ASN A 173 -5.72 30.23 14.50
N GLY A 174 -5.77 28.93 14.22
CA GLY A 174 -7.05 28.27 14.25
C GLY A 174 -7.49 28.25 15.71
N ASP A 175 -8.43 29.11 16.08
CA ASP A 175 -9.24 28.83 17.26
C ASP A 175 -9.79 27.41 17.11
N ILE A 176 -9.77 26.67 18.21
CA ILE A 176 -10.18 25.27 18.21
C ILE A 176 -11.65 25.25 17.78
N ASP A 177 -12.00 24.42 16.80
CA ASP A 177 -13.40 24.10 16.50
C ASP A 177 -13.94 23.31 17.71
N GLU A 178 -14.35 24.00 18.78
CA GLU A 178 -14.76 23.43 20.09
C GLU A 178 -16.08 22.61 20.04
N ASP A 179 -16.66 22.48 18.84
CA ASP A 179 -17.85 21.65 18.52
C ASP A 179 -17.51 20.20 18.12
N TYR A 180 -16.28 19.74 18.36
CA TYR A 180 -15.98 18.30 18.46
C TYR A 180 -15.84 17.91 19.93
N ASP A 181 -16.50 16.80 20.30
CA ASP A 181 -16.46 16.22 21.64
C ASP A 181 -15.04 16.25 22.23
N THR A 182 -14.94 16.66 23.50
CA THR A 182 -13.75 16.37 24.30
C THR A 182 -13.73 14.87 24.59
N GLU A 183 -13.29 14.08 23.61
CA GLU A 183 -13.25 12.62 23.72
C GLU A 183 -12.45 12.24 24.96
N ASP A 184 -13.08 11.46 25.84
CA ASP A 184 -12.55 11.12 27.15
C ASP A 184 -11.14 10.49 27.03
N GLU A 185 -10.14 11.14 27.63
CA GLU A 185 -8.74 10.69 27.67
C GLU A 185 -8.55 9.31 28.34
N ASN A 186 -9.63 8.65 28.79
CA ASN A 186 -9.64 7.38 29.48
C ASN A 186 -9.98 6.13 28.62
N ASP A 187 -10.36 6.22 27.32
CA ASP A 187 -10.65 5.03 26.48
C ASP A 187 -9.91 5.00 25.09
N PRO A 188 -10.03 4.01 24.16
CA PRO A 188 -8.83 3.27 23.73
C PRO A 188 -7.98 3.68 22.51
N ASP A 189 -6.64 3.57 22.69
CA ASP A 189 -5.66 3.23 21.63
C ASP A 189 -5.66 1.69 21.31
N TRP A 190 -6.18 0.85 22.22
CA TRP A 190 -7.10 -0.30 21.99
C TRP A 190 -7.58 -1.13 23.22
N ARG A 191 -7.09 -1.08 24.48
CA ARG A 191 -6.21 -0.19 25.26
C ARG A 191 -5.23 -0.99 26.13
N GLU A 192 -4.26 -0.28 26.73
CA GLU A 192 -3.49 -0.72 27.92
C GLU A 192 -2.98 -2.17 27.81
N GLU A 193 -2.48 -2.48 26.61
CA GLU A 193 -2.44 -3.76 25.90
C GLU A 193 -2.51 -5.02 26.80
N THR A 194 -3.70 -5.32 27.34
CA THR A 194 -4.00 -6.45 28.23
C THR A 194 -3.06 -6.62 29.44
N SER A 195 -2.89 -5.54 30.21
CA SER A 195 -2.32 -5.52 31.58
C SER A 195 -0.87 -6.00 31.75
N GLY A 196 0.03 -5.04 32.05
CA GLY A 196 1.37 -5.35 32.54
C GLY A 196 1.30 -6.06 33.90
N GLN A 197 1.70 -7.34 33.94
CA GLN A 197 1.58 -8.15 35.15
C GLN A 197 2.49 -7.63 36.29
N ASN A 198 1.90 -7.48 37.47
CA ASN A 198 2.54 -7.43 38.78
C ASN A 198 3.46 -6.22 39.09
N GLY A 199 2.86 -5.03 39.24
CA GLY A 199 3.52 -3.89 39.88
C GLY A 199 2.54 -2.84 40.43
N PRO A 200 2.32 -2.72 41.76
CA PRO A 200 1.46 -1.68 42.35
C PRO A 200 2.17 -0.32 42.42
N GLN A 201 2.60 0.21 41.27
CA GLN A 201 3.43 1.40 41.20
C GLN A 201 2.58 2.67 41.35
N ARG A 202 2.60 3.25 42.56
CA ARG A 202 1.82 4.43 42.97
C ARG A 202 1.93 5.59 41.97
N ARG A 203 0.78 6.19 41.63
CA ARG A 203 0.61 7.38 40.77
C ARG A 203 1.56 8.53 41.18
N SER A 204 2.69 8.65 40.50
CA SER A 204 3.55 9.83 40.61
C SER A 204 2.99 10.95 39.75
N ARG A 205 2.20 11.85 40.36
CA ARG A 205 1.71 13.09 39.72
C ARG A 205 2.87 14.07 39.48
N ARG A 206 3.80 13.74 38.58
CA ARG A 206 4.71 14.72 38.00
C ARG A 206 3.98 15.46 36.89
N ARG A 207 3.53 16.69 37.18
CA ARG A 207 3.35 17.73 36.16
C ARG A 207 4.72 18.06 35.57
N GLY A 208 5.21 17.20 34.69
CA GLY A 208 6.31 17.55 33.80
C GLY A 208 5.72 18.36 32.66
N THR A 209 6.21 19.58 32.45
CA THR A 209 5.90 20.40 31.26
C THR A 209 6.64 19.85 30.04
N GLY A 210 6.55 18.54 29.81
CA GLY A 210 6.95 17.94 28.56
C GLY A 210 6.00 18.44 27.48
N THR A 211 6.54 18.80 26.32
CA THR A 211 5.75 19.04 25.12
C THR A 211 4.80 17.86 24.92
N VAL A 212 3.48 18.12 24.93
CA VAL A 212 2.46 17.16 24.50
C VAL A 212 2.81 16.80 23.05
N GLY A 213 3.45 15.64 22.88
CA GLY A 213 4.06 15.25 21.64
C GLY A 213 2.98 14.85 20.66
N MET A 214 2.47 15.82 19.88
CA MET A 214 1.33 15.68 18.97
C MET A 214 1.27 14.28 18.36
N GLN A 215 0.35 13.47 18.89
CA GLN A 215 0.19 12.06 18.54
C GLN A 215 -0.55 12.01 17.20
N GLY A 216 0.20 12.28 16.13
CA GLY A 216 -0.34 12.38 14.79
C GLY A 216 -1.10 11.12 14.38
N ASP A 217 -2.16 11.37 13.63
CA ASP A 217 -3.22 10.45 13.19
C ASP A 217 -2.71 9.07 12.70
N ILE A 218 -1.48 9.01 12.18
CA ILE A 218 -0.83 7.78 11.73
C ILE A 218 0.37 7.44 12.63
N ASN A 219 0.23 6.35 13.40
CA ASN A 219 1.34 5.70 14.10
C ASN A 219 2.12 4.79 13.13
N ILE A 220 2.97 5.40 12.31
CA ILE A 220 3.82 4.73 11.31
C ILE A 220 4.66 3.63 11.94
N ASP A 221 5.16 3.86 13.16
CA ASP A 221 6.05 2.93 13.86
C ASP A 221 5.32 1.61 14.16
N LYS A 222 4.07 1.70 14.66
CA LYS A 222 3.18 0.55 14.93
C LYS A 222 2.67 -0.13 13.65
N TYR A 223 2.30 0.64 12.63
CA TYR A 223 1.63 0.11 11.42
C TYR A 223 2.54 -0.08 10.20
N SER A 224 3.86 0.12 10.33
CA SER A 224 4.86 0.09 9.25
C SER A 224 4.81 -1.14 8.32
N CYS A 225 4.47 -2.31 8.84
CA CYS A 225 4.36 -3.55 8.05
C CYS A 225 3.08 -3.65 7.21
N LEU A 226 2.04 -2.89 7.56
CA LEU A 226 0.72 -2.95 6.95
C LEU A 226 0.65 -2.14 5.66
N PHE A 227 1.32 -0.98 5.58
CA PHE A 227 1.42 -0.17 4.35
C PHE A 227 1.79 -1.02 3.13
N LYS A 228 0.99 -0.92 2.05
CA LYS A 228 1.24 -1.61 0.77
C LYS A 228 1.45 -0.63 -0.38
N HIS A 229 0.69 0.46 -0.44
CA HIS A 229 0.67 1.39 -1.56
C HIS A 229 1.03 2.79 -1.09
N ILE A 230 2.20 3.29 -1.50
CA ILE A 230 2.71 4.62 -1.14
C ILE A 230 3.07 5.42 -2.39
N ILE A 231 2.64 6.68 -2.42
CA ILE A 231 2.86 7.62 -3.52
C ILE A 231 3.60 8.84 -2.99
N VAL A 232 4.63 9.30 -3.70
CA VAL A 232 5.31 10.58 -3.42
C VAL A 232 5.23 11.46 -4.65
N GLU A 233 4.65 12.65 -4.50
CA GLU A 233 4.25 13.51 -5.63
C GLU A 233 4.88 14.89 -5.54
N ALA A 234 5.57 15.31 -6.62
CA ALA A 234 6.13 16.64 -6.75
C ALA A 234 5.25 17.53 -7.63
N GLU A 235 4.61 18.52 -7.03
CA GLU A 235 3.88 19.61 -7.71
C GLU A 235 4.82 20.31 -8.73
N GLN A 236 4.30 20.79 -9.86
CA GLN A 236 5.11 21.27 -11.01
C GLN A 236 6.18 22.32 -10.65
N ASN A 237 5.91 23.19 -9.67
CA ASN A 237 6.82 24.24 -9.20
C ASN A 237 7.87 23.74 -8.17
N ARG A 238 7.98 22.43 -7.93
CA ARG A 238 8.88 21.83 -6.93
C ARG A 238 10.11 21.16 -7.55
N SER A 239 10.60 21.64 -8.69
CA SER A 239 11.78 21.11 -9.39
C SER A 239 13.12 21.28 -8.65
N PHE A 240 13.18 22.13 -7.63
CA PHE A 240 14.44 22.53 -6.99
C PHE A 240 15.13 21.43 -6.16
N GLU A 241 16.45 21.57 -5.99
CA GLU A 241 17.31 20.70 -5.18
C GLU A 241 16.84 20.54 -3.71
N ARG A 242 16.14 21.55 -3.16
CA ARG A 242 15.49 21.44 -1.83
C ARG A 242 14.39 20.38 -1.85
N SER A 243 13.52 20.40 -2.86
CA SER A 243 12.43 19.45 -3.04
C SER A 243 12.94 18.04 -3.30
N LYS A 244 14.02 17.89 -4.08
CA LYS A 244 14.71 16.61 -4.29
C LYS A 244 15.14 15.97 -2.96
N LYS A 245 15.66 16.79 -2.04
CA LYS A 245 16.00 16.36 -0.66
C LYS A 245 14.76 16.08 0.20
N LEU A 246 13.68 16.86 0.08
CA LEU A 246 12.41 16.58 0.77
C LEU A 246 11.80 15.25 0.31
N MET A 247 11.83 14.95 -1.00
CA MET A 247 11.36 13.69 -1.57
C MET A 247 12.21 12.51 -1.10
N ALA A 248 13.54 12.65 -1.13
CA ALA A 248 14.44 11.67 -0.57
C ALA A 248 14.19 11.43 0.93
N ASN A 249 13.88 12.48 1.71
CA ASN A 249 13.54 12.34 3.13
C ASN A 249 12.20 11.63 3.35
N ALA A 250 11.17 11.94 2.55
CA ALA A 250 9.87 11.27 2.60
C ALA A 250 9.99 9.76 2.26
N LEU A 251 10.84 9.41 1.29
CA LEU A 251 11.17 8.03 0.93
C LEU A 251 12.04 7.32 1.99
N ASN A 252 13.03 8.02 2.55
CA ASN A 252 13.94 7.46 3.57
C ASN A 252 13.26 7.04 4.87
N LEU A 253 11.98 7.38 5.09
CA LEU A 253 11.20 6.85 6.20
C LEU A 253 10.87 5.35 6.02
N PHE A 254 10.68 4.91 4.77
CA PHE A 254 10.38 3.52 4.38
C PHE A 254 11.63 2.71 4.01
N LYS A 255 12.83 3.26 4.23
CA LYS A 255 14.09 2.56 3.96
C LYS A 255 14.19 1.29 4.80
N TYR A 256 14.63 0.21 4.18
CA TYR A 256 14.89 -1.07 4.85
C TYR A 256 16.25 -1.02 5.54
N ASP A 257 16.30 -0.46 6.76
CA ASP A 257 17.54 -0.24 7.49
C ASP A 257 18.15 -1.54 8.02
N ASP A 258 19.44 -1.77 7.73
CA ASP A 258 20.14 -3.04 7.95
C ASP A 258 20.42 -3.34 9.43
N ARG A 259 20.70 -2.30 10.23
CA ARG A 259 21.36 -2.49 11.54
C ARG A 259 20.65 -1.87 12.73
N ALA A 260 20.02 -0.72 12.55
CA ALA A 260 19.51 0.06 13.68
C ALA A 260 18.07 -0.28 14.12
N ASN A 261 17.22 -0.80 13.23
CA ASN A 261 15.77 -0.77 13.44
C ASN A 261 15.07 -2.09 13.05
N ARG A 262 15.45 -3.20 13.70
CA ARG A 262 14.95 -4.56 13.41
C ARG A 262 13.41 -4.71 13.48
N HIS A 263 12.73 -3.80 14.16
CA HIS A 263 11.28 -3.81 14.37
C HIS A 263 10.49 -3.20 13.19
N ARG A 264 11.13 -2.46 12.28
CA ARG A 264 10.46 -1.81 11.13
C ARG A 264 10.64 -2.61 9.85
N VAL A 265 9.74 -3.56 9.61
CA VAL A 265 9.71 -4.36 8.38
C VAL A 265 8.61 -3.86 7.45
N PHE A 266 8.94 -2.87 6.62
CA PHE A 266 8.04 -2.40 5.56
C PHE A 266 7.89 -3.48 4.48
N ASN A 267 6.66 -3.95 4.25
CA ASN A 267 6.31 -4.86 3.15
C ASN A 267 5.50 -4.11 2.10
N ILE A 268 6.12 -3.10 1.49
CA ILE A 268 5.53 -2.29 0.43
C ILE A 268 5.27 -3.18 -0.79
N HIS A 269 4.07 -3.09 -1.36
CA HIS A 269 3.75 -3.66 -2.66
C HIS A 269 4.17 -2.68 -3.76
N THR A 270 3.54 -1.50 -3.79
CA THR A 270 3.79 -0.45 -4.79
C THR A 270 4.39 0.78 -4.14
N LEU A 271 5.53 1.25 -4.66
CA LEU A 271 6.00 2.61 -4.49
C LEU A 271 5.79 3.35 -5.81
N THR A 272 5.09 4.49 -5.76
CA THR A 272 4.86 5.36 -6.92
C THR A 272 5.56 6.70 -6.70
N VAL A 273 6.33 7.16 -7.67
CA VAL A 273 6.91 8.50 -7.70
C VAL A 273 6.21 9.28 -8.82
N ARG A 274 5.46 10.32 -8.46
CA ARG A 274 4.77 11.19 -9.43
C ARG A 274 5.52 12.50 -9.59
N VAL A 275 5.66 12.93 -10.83
CA VAL A 275 6.25 14.22 -11.19
C VAL A 275 5.44 14.87 -12.31
N THR A 276 5.28 16.18 -12.24
CA THR A 276 4.66 16.97 -13.31
C THR A 276 5.74 17.86 -13.94
N PRO A 277 6.57 17.34 -14.86
CA PRO A 277 7.61 18.12 -15.53
C PRO A 277 7.07 19.30 -16.32
N LYS A 278 7.93 20.30 -16.49
CA LYS A 278 7.74 21.48 -17.33
C LYS A 278 9.05 21.74 -18.07
N TRP A 279 8.95 22.26 -19.28
CA TRP A 279 10.10 22.78 -20.02
C TRP A 279 10.58 24.10 -19.39
N GLU A 280 11.83 24.14 -18.96
CA GLU A 280 12.54 25.38 -18.65
C GLU A 280 13.42 25.76 -19.85
N PRO A 281 13.26 26.97 -20.44
CA PRO A 281 14.12 27.44 -21.51
C PRO A 281 15.58 27.59 -21.05
N PRO A 282 16.55 27.63 -21.97
CA PRO A 282 17.95 27.82 -21.61
C PRO A 282 18.17 29.15 -20.90
N LYS A 283 19.04 29.14 -19.89
CA LYS A 283 19.38 30.32 -19.06
C LYS A 283 20.52 31.16 -19.64
N GLU A 284 21.13 30.67 -20.72
CA GLU A 284 22.23 31.27 -21.46
C GLU A 284 21.94 31.12 -22.96
N GLU A 285 22.35 32.10 -23.79
CA GLU A 285 21.97 32.17 -25.22
C GLU A 285 22.42 30.95 -26.05
N ASN A 286 23.44 30.22 -25.59
CA ASN A 286 23.98 29.02 -26.25
C ASN A 286 23.55 27.70 -25.56
N GLY A 287 22.67 27.75 -24.57
CA GLY A 287 22.22 26.57 -23.83
C GLY A 287 21.13 25.79 -24.58
N SER A 288 21.05 24.49 -24.32
CA SER A 288 19.80 23.73 -24.52
C SER A 288 18.84 24.01 -23.36
N GLY A 289 17.55 24.10 -23.63
CA GLY A 289 16.53 23.99 -22.57
C GLY A 289 16.54 22.61 -21.91
N HIS A 290 15.73 22.44 -20.87
CA HIS A 290 15.62 21.16 -20.16
C HIS A 290 14.27 20.98 -19.50
N TYR A 291 13.83 19.73 -19.34
CA TYR A 291 12.68 19.40 -18.53
C TYR A 291 13.04 19.29 -17.05
N THR A 292 12.19 19.86 -16.19
CA THR A 292 12.30 19.69 -14.75
C THR A 292 12.15 18.22 -14.31
N PHE A 293 12.62 17.89 -13.11
CA PHE A 293 12.57 16.56 -12.49
C PHE A 293 13.32 15.41 -13.18
N VAL A 294 13.82 15.56 -14.41
CA VAL A 294 14.67 14.53 -15.06
C VAL A 294 15.85 14.14 -14.15
N ASP A 295 16.43 15.13 -13.48
CA ASP A 295 17.56 14.97 -12.55
C ASP A 295 17.19 14.33 -11.19
N PHE A 296 15.90 14.17 -10.88
CA PHE A 296 15.44 13.34 -9.76
C PHE A 296 15.61 11.85 -10.08
N PHE A 297 15.61 11.46 -11.36
CA PHE A 297 15.75 10.06 -11.79
C PHE A 297 17.18 9.68 -12.19
N ASN A 298 18.12 10.64 -12.11
CA ASN A 298 19.55 10.39 -12.27
C ASN A 298 20.04 9.28 -11.32
N LYS A 299 20.89 8.39 -11.83
CA LYS A 299 21.38 7.19 -11.11
C LYS A 299 21.96 7.47 -9.70
N GLY A 300 22.53 8.65 -9.47
CA GLY A 300 23.10 9.07 -8.18
C GLY A 300 22.28 10.14 -7.45
N SER A 301 21.01 10.36 -7.81
CA SER A 301 20.17 11.34 -7.12
C SER A 301 19.82 10.86 -5.70
N PRO A 302 19.59 11.78 -4.74
CA PRO A 302 19.07 11.42 -3.41
C PRO A 302 17.74 10.67 -3.46
N VAL A 303 16.92 10.90 -4.49
CA VAL A 303 15.60 10.27 -4.69
C VAL A 303 15.75 8.81 -5.12
N MET A 304 16.61 8.54 -6.11
CA MET A 304 16.87 7.16 -6.55
C MET A 304 17.61 6.35 -5.48
N GLU A 305 18.60 6.94 -4.80
CA GLU A 305 19.28 6.32 -3.66
C GLU A 305 18.32 5.98 -2.50
N ALA A 306 17.31 6.82 -2.23
CA ALA A 306 16.28 6.51 -1.24
C ALA A 306 15.31 5.41 -1.76
N ALA A 307 14.82 5.53 -3.00
CA ALA A 307 13.88 4.58 -3.60
C ALA A 307 14.45 3.16 -3.70
N TRP A 308 15.74 3.00 -4.05
CA TRP A 308 16.41 1.70 -4.12
C TRP A 308 16.54 0.99 -2.76
N ARG A 309 16.45 1.74 -1.66
CA ARG A 309 16.53 1.22 -0.29
C ARG A 309 15.16 0.84 0.27
N ILE A 310 14.06 1.07 -0.45
CA ILE A 310 12.71 0.66 -0.08
C ILE A 310 12.43 -0.74 -0.64
N HIS A 311 12.04 -1.68 0.23
CA HIS A 311 11.74 -3.08 -0.13
C HIS A 311 10.34 -3.25 -0.76
N CYS A 312 10.09 -2.52 -1.85
CA CYS A 312 8.89 -2.62 -2.68
C CYS A 312 8.89 -3.85 -3.61
N GLN A 313 7.72 -4.24 -4.11
CA GLN A 313 7.59 -5.22 -5.19
C GLN A 313 7.63 -4.55 -6.57
N PHE A 314 6.99 -3.39 -6.70
CA PHE A 314 7.00 -2.56 -7.90
C PHE A 314 7.38 -1.13 -7.57
N LEU A 315 8.28 -0.56 -8.37
CA LEU A 315 8.46 0.88 -8.48
C LEU A 315 7.71 1.37 -9.71
N LEU A 316 6.80 2.31 -9.52
CA LEU A 316 6.13 3.07 -10.56
C LEU A 316 6.72 4.48 -10.61
N VAL A 317 6.91 5.01 -11.81
CA VAL A 317 7.14 6.44 -12.03
C VAL A 317 6.07 6.96 -12.98
N ASP A 318 5.22 7.85 -12.48
CA ASP A 318 4.20 8.52 -13.29
C ASP A 318 4.75 9.88 -13.73
N VAL A 319 4.90 10.05 -15.04
CA VAL A 319 5.21 11.34 -15.67
C VAL A 319 3.87 11.95 -16.08
N MET A 320 3.45 12.97 -15.34
CA MET A 320 2.20 13.69 -15.54
C MET A 320 2.41 14.87 -16.50
N GLY A 321 1.42 15.16 -17.33
CA GLY A 321 1.38 16.38 -18.14
C GLY A 321 0.45 17.44 -17.55
N CYS A 322 0.59 18.68 -18.00
CA CYS A 322 -0.37 19.76 -17.78
C CYS A 322 -1.00 20.17 -19.11
N SER A 323 -2.32 20.18 -19.16
CA SER A 323 -3.10 20.83 -20.22
C SER A 323 -3.07 22.36 -20.06
N GLY A 324 -3.41 23.09 -21.12
CA GLY A 324 -3.39 24.56 -21.15
C GLY A 324 -4.41 25.25 -20.22
N ASP A 325 -5.41 24.51 -19.76
CA ASP A 325 -6.39 24.91 -18.73
C ASP A 325 -5.86 24.72 -17.27
N GLY A 326 -4.65 24.18 -17.11
CA GLY A 326 -4.07 23.80 -15.82
C GLY A 326 -4.45 22.39 -15.35
N GLY A 327 -5.26 21.64 -16.11
CA GLY A 327 -5.62 20.26 -15.81
C GLY A 327 -4.41 19.33 -15.85
N ILE A 328 -4.24 18.51 -14.82
CA ILE A 328 -3.15 17.52 -14.74
C ILE A 328 -3.64 16.18 -15.28
N TYR A 329 -2.94 15.62 -16.28
CA TYR A 329 -3.26 14.32 -16.87
C TYR A 329 -2.10 13.32 -16.72
N LEU A 330 -2.42 12.02 -16.70
CA LEU A 330 -1.41 10.96 -16.68
C LEU A 330 -0.80 10.80 -18.08
N GLY A 331 0.44 11.24 -18.26
CA GLY A 331 1.15 11.13 -19.53
C GLY A 331 1.68 9.71 -19.77
N ARG A 332 2.63 9.26 -18.93
CA ARG A 332 3.23 7.91 -19.06
C ARG A 332 3.62 7.33 -17.72
N GLN A 333 3.34 6.04 -17.51
CA GLN A 333 3.80 5.28 -16.34
C GLN A 333 4.95 4.32 -16.71
N PHE A 334 6.04 4.35 -15.95
CA PHE A 334 7.09 3.34 -15.99
C PHE A 334 6.95 2.35 -14.84
N LYS A 335 6.67 1.07 -15.14
CA LYS A 335 6.64 -0.01 -14.14
C LYS A 335 7.95 -0.79 -14.15
N ILE A 336 8.62 -0.84 -13.00
CA ILE A 336 9.85 -1.62 -12.75
C ILE A 336 9.55 -2.71 -11.71
N ASP A 337 9.81 -3.96 -12.06
CA ASP A 337 9.74 -5.09 -11.13
C ASP A 337 10.99 -5.10 -10.22
N MET A 338 10.74 -5.01 -8.92
CA MET A 338 11.73 -4.96 -7.85
C MET A 338 11.75 -6.27 -7.04
N ARG A 339 10.85 -7.23 -7.28
CA ARG A 339 10.67 -8.46 -6.47
C ARG A 339 11.96 -9.27 -6.37
N HIS A 340 12.66 -9.48 -7.49
CA HIS A 340 13.93 -10.21 -7.50
C HIS A 340 15.07 -9.47 -6.80
N LEU A 341 15.08 -8.13 -6.84
CA LEU A 341 16.04 -7.30 -6.11
C LEU A 341 15.76 -7.31 -4.60
N ARG A 342 14.48 -7.26 -4.20
CA ARG A 342 14.02 -7.41 -2.81
C ARG A 342 14.47 -8.75 -2.22
N LEU A 343 14.25 -9.85 -2.95
CA LEU A 343 14.68 -11.20 -2.55
C LEU A 343 16.21 -11.33 -2.46
N ASP A 344 16.96 -10.74 -3.41
CA ASP A 344 18.42 -10.77 -3.41
C ASP A 344 19.02 -9.95 -2.25
N ASN A 345 18.47 -8.76 -1.97
CA ASN A 345 18.84 -7.95 -0.81
C ASN A 345 18.50 -8.67 0.51
N GLN A 346 17.33 -9.31 0.60
CA GLN A 346 16.90 -10.08 1.77
C GLN A 346 17.85 -11.26 2.01
N ALA A 347 18.15 -12.07 0.99
CA ALA A 347 19.06 -13.22 1.09
C ALA A 347 20.47 -12.81 1.54
N LYS A 348 21.01 -11.71 1.00
CA LYS A 348 22.30 -11.13 1.42
C LYS A 348 22.30 -10.65 2.87
N ARG A 349 21.18 -10.11 3.36
CA ARG A 349 21.04 -9.61 4.74
C ARG A 349 20.88 -10.73 5.76
N THR A 350 20.00 -11.69 5.48
CA THR A 350 19.71 -12.80 6.41
C THR A 350 20.77 -13.88 6.40
N ASN A 351 21.58 -13.95 5.34
CA ASN A 351 22.40 -15.12 4.97
C ASN A 351 21.56 -16.41 4.79
N ILE A 352 20.26 -16.25 4.55
CA ILE A 352 19.29 -17.32 4.31
C ILE A 352 18.68 -17.11 2.93
N ASP A 353 19.16 -17.90 1.97
CA ASP A 353 18.60 -18.02 0.62
C ASP A 353 17.90 -19.39 0.52
N ALA A 354 16.58 -19.41 0.40
CA ALA A 354 15.83 -20.66 0.22
C ALA A 354 16.31 -21.46 -1.00
N TRP A 355 16.85 -20.76 -2.01
CA TRP A 355 17.35 -21.33 -3.25
C TRP A 355 18.87 -21.39 -3.30
N ARG A 356 19.59 -21.38 -2.15
CA ARG A 356 21.07 -21.32 -2.12
C ARG A 356 21.76 -22.42 -2.93
N ASN A 357 21.10 -23.58 -3.04
CA ASN A 357 21.59 -24.76 -3.74
C ASN A 357 21.12 -24.83 -5.21
N ASP A 358 20.07 -24.10 -5.59
CA ASP A 358 19.48 -24.12 -6.93
C ASP A 358 20.18 -23.13 -7.87
N LYS A 359 21.09 -23.68 -8.68
CA LYS A 359 21.89 -22.93 -9.65
C LYS A 359 21.05 -22.38 -10.82
N VAL A 360 19.85 -22.90 -11.08
CA VAL A 360 18.95 -22.41 -12.15
C VAL A 360 18.19 -21.19 -11.66
N ILE A 361 17.52 -21.30 -10.50
CA ILE A 361 16.78 -20.20 -9.88
C ILE A 361 17.72 -19.04 -9.53
N GLN A 362 18.93 -19.32 -9.01
CA GLN A 362 19.94 -18.26 -8.79
C GLN A 362 20.34 -17.54 -10.09
N ARG A 363 20.58 -18.26 -11.18
CA ARG A 363 20.91 -17.66 -12.49
C ARG A 363 19.77 -16.78 -13.02
N GLN A 364 18.53 -17.26 -12.90
CA GLN A 364 17.34 -16.49 -13.29
C GLN A 364 17.19 -15.23 -12.40
N ARG A 365 17.23 -15.37 -11.07
CA ARG A 365 17.18 -14.22 -10.12
C ARG A 365 18.25 -13.19 -10.45
N MET A 366 19.50 -13.62 -10.72
CA MET A 366 20.59 -12.73 -11.13
C MET A 366 20.35 -12.05 -12.49
N ALA A 367 19.72 -12.73 -13.45
CA ALA A 367 19.34 -12.12 -14.73
C ALA A 367 18.24 -11.05 -14.56
N PHE A 368 17.23 -11.32 -13.74
CA PHE A 368 16.18 -10.34 -13.40
C PHE A 368 16.75 -9.15 -12.63
N VAL A 369 17.55 -9.36 -11.59
CA VAL A 369 18.24 -8.29 -10.83
C VAL A 369 19.07 -7.38 -11.76
N ARG A 370 19.81 -7.96 -12.71
CA ARG A 370 20.54 -7.20 -13.74
C ARG A 370 19.62 -6.42 -14.68
N ARG A 371 18.41 -6.93 -14.98
CA ARG A 371 17.39 -6.22 -15.78
C ARG A 371 16.80 -5.04 -15.01
N THR A 372 16.47 -5.24 -13.73
CA THR A 372 16.01 -4.18 -12.81
C THR A 372 17.05 -3.07 -12.68
N PHE A 373 18.32 -3.39 -12.41
CA PHE A 373 19.40 -2.39 -12.36
C PHE A 373 19.59 -1.63 -13.70
N ARG A 374 19.44 -2.29 -14.85
CA ARG A 374 19.49 -1.60 -16.17
C ARG A 374 18.29 -0.69 -16.42
N ALA A 375 17.10 -1.07 -15.96
CA ALA A 375 15.91 -0.21 -16.04
C ALA A 375 16.09 1.05 -15.19
N LEU A 376 16.49 0.89 -13.92
CA LEU A 376 16.78 1.99 -13.00
C LEU A 376 17.90 2.91 -13.52
N ALA A 377 18.98 2.35 -14.06
CA ALA A 377 20.11 3.10 -14.61
C ALA A 377 19.89 3.67 -16.03
N THR A 378 18.65 3.63 -16.55
CA THR A 378 18.23 4.32 -17.79
C THR A 378 16.91 5.09 -17.60
N LEU A 379 16.46 5.26 -16.36
CA LEU A 379 15.18 5.87 -16.01
C LEU A 379 15.17 7.37 -16.29
N ASP A 380 16.26 8.05 -15.92
CA ASP A 380 16.63 9.40 -16.34
C ASP A 380 16.34 9.68 -17.82
N ARG A 381 16.92 8.87 -18.72
CA ARG A 381 16.82 9.02 -20.17
C ARG A 381 15.42 8.69 -20.70
N ARG A 382 14.72 7.75 -20.06
CA ARG A 382 13.35 7.36 -20.42
C ARG A 382 12.35 8.46 -20.04
N VAL A 383 12.54 9.09 -18.88
CA VAL A 383 11.75 10.25 -18.45
C VAL A 383 12.02 11.43 -19.39
N ALA A 384 13.29 11.79 -19.64
CA ALA A 384 13.64 12.86 -20.58
C ALA A 384 13.01 12.68 -21.97
N ALA A 385 13.24 11.53 -22.62
CA ALA A 385 12.69 11.23 -23.93
C ALA A 385 11.14 11.14 -23.95
N THR A 386 10.50 10.91 -22.80
CA THR A 386 9.03 10.97 -22.69
C THR A 386 8.52 12.40 -22.53
N CYS A 387 9.26 13.25 -21.81
CA CYS A 387 8.94 14.68 -21.76
C CYS A 387 9.04 15.31 -23.15
N GLU A 388 10.12 15.00 -23.88
CA GLU A 388 10.29 15.36 -25.30
C GLU A 388 9.12 14.81 -26.15
N GLU A 389 8.91 13.48 -26.15
CA GLU A 389 7.86 12.83 -26.98
C GLU A 389 6.44 13.31 -26.67
N HIS A 390 6.06 13.56 -25.42
CA HIS A 390 4.66 13.79 -25.02
C HIS A 390 4.31 15.25 -24.69
N LEU A 391 5.28 16.10 -24.31
CA LEU A 391 4.97 17.48 -23.89
C LEU A 391 5.17 18.51 -25.02
N GLU A 392 6.09 18.26 -25.97
CA GLU A 392 6.21 19.08 -27.18
C GLU A 392 4.90 19.04 -28.00
N GLN A 393 4.29 17.86 -28.12
CA GLN A 393 2.99 17.67 -28.81
C GLN A 393 1.81 18.38 -28.14
N THR A 394 1.97 18.90 -26.91
CA THR A 394 0.93 19.66 -26.20
C THR A 394 1.21 21.16 -26.09
N LEU A 395 2.23 21.67 -26.79
CA LEU A 395 2.43 23.11 -26.94
C LEU A 395 1.38 23.67 -27.94
N PRO A 396 0.50 24.60 -27.54
CA PRO A 396 -0.46 25.21 -28.46
C PRO A 396 0.26 26.19 -29.39
N GLY A 397 0.70 25.68 -30.55
CA GLY A 397 1.47 26.43 -31.55
C GLY A 397 0.91 26.37 -32.98
N ASP A 398 0.32 25.23 -33.37
CA ASP A 398 -0.27 25.00 -34.69
C ASP A 398 -1.72 24.46 -34.57
N GLU A 399 -2.52 24.64 -35.62
CA GLU A 399 -3.89 24.11 -35.81
C GLU A 399 -4.98 24.52 -34.79
N TRP A 400 -5.20 25.83 -34.65
CA TRP A 400 -6.58 26.39 -34.74
C TRP A 400 -6.59 27.60 -35.69
N ASP A 401 -6.12 27.36 -36.91
CA ASP A 401 -6.29 28.30 -38.02
C ASP A 401 -7.79 28.45 -38.34
N GLU A 402 -8.20 29.67 -38.71
CA GLU A 402 -9.62 30.05 -38.78
C GLU A 402 -10.38 29.30 -39.89
N TRP A 403 -11.13 28.25 -39.55
CA TRP A 403 -12.25 27.78 -40.39
C TRP A 403 -13.48 28.69 -40.25
N ALA A 404 -13.23 30.01 -40.41
CA ALA A 404 -14.22 31.07 -40.42
C ALA A 404 -15.00 31.13 -41.74
N GLY A 405 -15.71 30.05 -42.06
CA GLY A 405 -16.86 30.03 -42.95
C GLY A 405 -16.62 30.04 -44.46
N VAL A 406 -17.11 29.00 -45.14
CA VAL A 406 -17.58 29.09 -46.53
C VAL A 406 -18.92 28.38 -46.66
N VAL A 407 -19.99 29.19 -46.73
CA VAL A 407 -21.39 28.89 -47.16
C VAL A 407 -22.07 27.69 -46.48
#